data_AF-A0ABD3FVF5-F1
#
_entry.id   AF-A0ABD3FVF5-F1
#
_cell.length_a   1.000
_cell.length_b   1.000
_cell.length_c   1.000
_cell.angle_alpha   90.00
_cell.angle_beta   90.00
_cell.angle_gamma   90.00
#
_symmetry.space_group_name_H-M   'P 1'
#
loop_
_entity.id
_entity.type
_entity.pdbx_description
1 polymer ?
#
loop_
_entity_poly.entity_id
_entity_poly.type
_entity_poly.pdbx_seq_one_letter_code
_entity_poly.pdbx_strand_id
1 'polypeptide(L)'
;MLLQLLQNGSPGALMYGFAVFQAVNSLSCVPNVLTDRFSALTEVLIDSIFDWSCAVLYPIATLLYCYHNFDFDRDVYMTYLEKLPAGSFEHLARAFADPSEIALFRVSFDSLRINSFLDFVVRIGMNLAYCYRFERVLEVLVLLRHREIESNGVLKLARVQRPTSHQKPVPKALTAVFVLFSLAIILSSHKAISDSTQLCSVHPECVVFVYRWKSSDEHCLCLVLIDIDNAPKTYDEWIHPIDAFDTVKASASSGMLVSLQVTNRQLVEWPEELRKCQNLRAM
;
A
#
# COMPACT_ATOMS: atom_id res chain seq x y z
N MET A 1 2.14 -2.28 -8.50
CA MET A 1 1.54 -2.10 -7.17
C MET A 1 2.58 -1.97 -6.06
N LEU A 2 3.34 -3.00 -5.64
CA LEU A 2 4.31 -2.88 -4.53
C LEU A 2 5.31 -1.73 -4.70
N LEU A 3 5.91 -1.60 -5.88
CA LEU A 3 6.82 -0.49 -6.19
C LEU A 3 6.16 0.88 -6.05
N GLN A 4 4.89 1.00 -6.43
CA GLN A 4 4.14 2.25 -6.30
C GLN A 4 3.85 2.57 -4.83
N LEU A 5 3.57 1.56 -3.99
CA LEU A 5 3.39 1.74 -2.55
C LEU A 5 4.67 2.25 -1.89
N LEU A 6 5.83 1.67 -2.27
CA LEU A 6 7.15 2.12 -1.83
C LEU A 6 7.45 3.56 -2.29
N GLN A 7 7.06 3.92 -3.51
CA GLN A 7 7.29 5.24 -4.06
C GLN A 7 6.38 6.33 -3.46
N ASN A 8 5.14 5.97 -3.13
CA ASN A 8 4.17 6.91 -2.58
C ASN A 8 4.34 7.14 -1.06
N GLY A 9 5.19 6.34 -0.40
CA GLY A 9 5.44 6.47 1.04
C GLY A 9 4.29 5.93 1.90
N SER A 10 3.60 4.87 1.47
CA SER A 10 2.55 4.25 2.30
C SER A 10 3.09 3.79 3.68
N PRO A 11 2.24 3.55 4.68
CA PRO A 11 2.69 3.06 5.97
C PRO A 11 3.47 1.74 5.85
N GLY A 12 4.59 1.63 6.57
CA GLY A 12 5.49 0.48 6.48
C GLY A 12 4.80 -0.87 6.75
N ALA A 13 3.84 -0.90 7.69
CA ALA A 13 3.07 -2.11 8.01
C ALA A 13 2.28 -2.65 6.80
N LEU A 14 1.63 -1.77 6.04
CA LEU A 14 0.88 -2.14 4.82
C LEU A 14 1.82 -2.65 3.73
N MET A 15 3.01 -2.04 3.60
CA MET A 15 4.00 -2.48 2.62
C MET A 15 4.59 -3.84 2.94
N TYR A 16 4.98 -4.08 4.19
CA TYR A 16 5.45 -5.40 4.61
C TYR A 16 4.37 -6.46 4.40
N GLY A 17 3.12 -6.16 4.77
CA GLY A 17 1.99 -7.04 4.51
C GLY A 17 1.83 -7.37 3.03
N PHE A 18 1.89 -6.37 2.15
CA PHE A 18 1.75 -6.56 0.71
C PHE A 18 2.96 -7.31 0.10
N ALA A 19 4.18 -7.03 0.56
CA ALA A 19 5.38 -7.73 0.11
C ALA A 19 5.35 -9.22 0.48
N VAL A 20 4.96 -9.54 1.72
CA VAL A 20 4.76 -10.93 2.17
C VAL A 20 3.65 -11.60 1.38
N PHE A 21 2.52 -10.91 1.17
CA PHE A 21 1.42 -11.42 0.35
C PHE A 21 1.88 -11.79 -1.07
N GLN A 22 2.62 -10.91 -1.75
CA GLN A 22 3.16 -11.17 -3.08
C GLN A 22 4.14 -12.37 -3.09
N ALA A 23 4.98 -12.47 -2.05
CA ALA A 23 5.93 -13.56 -1.90
C ALA A 23 5.22 -14.91 -1.66
N VAL A 24 4.16 -14.93 -0.86
CA VAL A 24 3.35 -16.13 -0.59
C VAL A 24 2.56 -16.55 -1.83
N ASN A 25 2.01 -15.61 -2.58
CA ASN A 25 1.37 -15.87 -3.87
C ASN A 25 2.33 -16.61 -4.81
N SER A 26 3.55 -16.10 -4.95
CA SER A 26 4.59 -16.73 -5.78
C SER A 26 5.05 -18.10 -5.25
N LEU A 27 5.18 -18.25 -3.92
CA LEU A 27 5.55 -19.53 -3.31
C LEU A 27 4.46 -20.60 -3.42
N SER A 28 3.19 -20.21 -3.57
CA SER A 28 2.07 -21.15 -3.67
C SER A 28 2.19 -22.07 -4.89
N CYS A 29 2.93 -21.67 -5.93
CA CYS A 29 3.22 -22.47 -7.11
C CYS A 29 4.24 -23.60 -6.85
N VAL A 30 5.09 -23.48 -5.81
CA VAL A 30 6.21 -24.41 -5.55
C VAL A 30 5.74 -25.84 -5.24
N PRO A 31 4.77 -26.08 -4.34
CA PRO A 31 4.25 -27.41 -4.06
C PRO A 31 3.70 -28.11 -5.31
N ASN A 32 3.08 -27.35 -6.23
CA ASN A 32 2.57 -27.88 -7.50
C ASN A 32 3.70 -28.44 -8.36
N VAL A 33 4.72 -27.62 -8.62
CA VAL A 33 5.88 -28.00 -9.44
C VAL A 33 6.68 -29.18 -8.84
N LEU A 34 6.76 -29.28 -7.51
CA LEU A 34 7.55 -30.33 -6.86
C LEU A 34 6.83 -31.68 -6.77
N THR A 35 5.51 -31.65 -6.56
CA THR A 35 4.76 -32.86 -6.23
C THR A 35 3.98 -33.42 -7.41
N ASP A 36 3.72 -32.63 -8.45
CA ASP A 36 2.81 -32.96 -9.57
C ASP A 36 1.44 -33.49 -9.08
N ARG A 37 1.07 -33.21 -7.82
CA ARG A 37 -0.13 -33.78 -7.17
C ARG A 37 -1.37 -32.91 -7.35
N PHE A 38 -1.18 -31.60 -7.54
CA PHE A 38 -2.30 -30.69 -7.64
C PHE A 38 -2.87 -30.73 -9.04
N SER A 39 -4.20 -30.81 -9.12
CA SER A 39 -4.91 -30.69 -10.39
C SER A 39 -4.85 -29.23 -10.86
N ALA A 40 -4.93 -29.01 -12.18
CA ALA A 40 -5.14 -27.68 -12.77
C ALA A 40 -6.28 -26.90 -12.09
N LEU A 41 -7.33 -27.58 -11.62
CA LEU A 41 -8.42 -26.92 -10.90
C LEU A 41 -7.95 -26.33 -9.56
N THR A 42 -7.11 -27.04 -8.82
CA THR A 42 -6.60 -26.57 -7.53
C THR A 42 -5.65 -25.39 -7.71
N GLU A 43 -4.83 -25.41 -8.76
CA GLU A 43 -3.96 -24.29 -9.12
C GLU A 43 -4.77 -23.03 -9.45
N VAL A 44 -5.75 -23.14 -10.35
CA VAL A 44 -6.62 -22.00 -10.70
C VAL A 44 -7.40 -21.49 -9.50
N LEU A 45 -7.83 -22.37 -8.58
CA LEU A 45 -8.50 -21.97 -7.34
C LEU A 45 -7.57 -21.16 -6.43
N ILE A 46 -6.32 -21.61 -6.23
CA ILE A 46 -5.33 -20.90 -5.41
C ILE A 46 -5.05 -19.52 -6.00
N ASP A 47 -4.78 -19.44 -7.30
CA ASP A 47 -4.60 -18.18 -8.03
C ASP A 47 -5.79 -17.23 -7.86
N SER A 48 -7.01 -17.76 -7.97
CA SER A 48 -8.24 -16.98 -7.81
C SER A 48 -8.39 -16.39 -6.39
N ILE A 49 -7.95 -17.12 -5.36
CA ILE A 49 -7.97 -16.64 -3.97
C ILE A 49 -6.99 -15.48 -3.78
N PHE A 50 -5.80 -15.54 -4.39
CA PHE A 50 -4.84 -14.43 -4.35
C PHE A 50 -5.36 -13.22 -5.12
N ASP A 51 -5.93 -13.40 -6.31
CA ASP A 51 -6.51 -12.30 -7.07
C ASP A 51 -7.66 -11.62 -6.30
N TRP A 52 -8.56 -12.42 -5.71
CA TRP A 52 -9.62 -11.92 -4.84
C TRP A 52 -9.07 -11.16 -3.63
N SER A 53 -8.05 -11.71 -2.96
CA SER A 53 -7.43 -11.08 -1.80
C SER A 53 -6.80 -9.74 -2.17
N CYS A 54 -6.13 -9.64 -3.31
CA CYS A 54 -5.56 -8.38 -3.76
C CYS A 54 -6.64 -7.36 -4.17
N ALA A 55 -7.70 -7.81 -4.83
CA ALA A 55 -8.77 -6.92 -5.32
C ALA A 55 -9.70 -6.42 -4.21
N VAL A 56 -10.02 -7.28 -3.23
CA VAL A 56 -11.06 -7.03 -2.22
C VAL A 56 -10.45 -6.90 -0.82
N LEU A 57 -9.63 -7.86 -0.40
CA LEU A 57 -9.12 -7.89 0.98
C LEU A 57 -8.10 -6.77 1.24
N TYR A 58 -7.22 -6.46 0.29
CA TYR A 58 -6.22 -5.40 0.47
C TYR A 58 -6.83 -4.00 0.72
N PRO A 59 -7.82 -3.54 -0.08
CA PRO A 59 -8.52 -2.29 0.24
C PRO A 59 -9.19 -2.30 1.62
N ILE A 60 -9.86 -3.39 1.99
CA ILE A 60 -10.50 -3.52 3.30
C ILE A 60 -9.45 -3.46 4.42
N ALA A 61 -8.34 -4.19 4.29
CA ALA A 61 -7.25 -4.19 5.26
C ALA A 61 -6.61 -2.81 5.41
N THR A 62 -6.47 -2.07 4.31
CA THR A 62 -5.98 -0.68 4.34
C THR A 62 -6.95 0.21 5.12
N LEU A 63 -8.27 0.09 4.88
CA LEU A 63 -9.27 0.86 5.62
C LEU A 63 -9.30 0.50 7.10
N LEU A 64 -9.18 -0.79 7.45
CA LEU A 64 -9.08 -1.25 8.83
C LEU A 64 -7.81 -0.75 9.51
N TYR A 65 -6.68 -0.77 8.81
CA TYR A 65 -5.44 -0.19 9.30
C TYR A 65 -5.63 1.29 9.60
N CYS A 66 -6.19 2.06 8.67
CA CYS A 66 -6.50 3.46 8.87
C CYS A 66 -7.44 3.68 10.06
N TYR A 67 -8.47 2.85 10.21
CA TYR A 67 -9.44 2.94 11.30
C TYR A 67 -8.84 2.69 12.69
N HIS A 68 -7.83 1.81 12.79
CA HIS A 68 -7.20 1.45 14.05
C HIS A 68 -5.95 2.24 14.40
N ASN A 69 -5.27 2.84 13.41
CA ASN A 69 -3.98 3.52 13.63
C ASN A 69 -4.08 5.05 13.58
N PHE A 70 -5.14 5.61 12.99
CA PHE A 70 -5.36 7.06 13.01
C PHE A 70 -6.44 7.36 14.04
N ASP A 71 -6.10 8.19 15.02
CA ASP A 71 -7.00 8.57 16.10
C ASP A 71 -7.48 9.99 15.87
N PHE A 72 -8.79 10.14 15.83
CA PHE A 72 -9.42 11.45 15.74
C PHE A 72 -10.20 11.67 17.03
N ASP A 73 -9.69 12.56 17.89
CA ASP A 73 -10.29 12.85 19.17
C ASP A 73 -11.69 13.46 18.99
N ARG A 74 -12.69 12.59 19.10
CA ARG A 74 -14.10 12.93 18.90
C ARG A 74 -14.62 13.81 20.02
N ASP A 75 -14.07 13.69 21.22
CA ASP A 75 -14.53 14.45 22.39
C ASP A 75 -14.07 15.91 22.30
N VAL A 76 -12.81 16.10 21.88
CA VAL A 76 -12.28 17.43 21.53
C VAL A 76 -13.05 18.02 20.34
N TYR A 77 -13.33 17.22 19.32
CA TYR A 77 -14.14 17.64 18.18
C TYR A 77 -15.55 18.12 18.59
N MET A 78 -16.25 17.37 19.44
CA MET A 78 -17.57 17.74 19.93
C MET A 78 -17.52 19.02 20.77
N THR A 79 -16.48 19.19 21.58
CA THR A 79 -16.26 20.42 22.36
C THR A 79 -16.13 21.63 21.44
N TYR A 80 -15.35 21.53 20.36
CA TYR A 80 -15.21 22.62 19.40
C TYR A 80 -16.51 22.91 18.63
N LEU A 81 -17.28 21.88 18.28
CA LEU A 81 -18.61 22.05 17.67
C LEU A 81 -19.57 22.84 18.55
N GLU A 82 -19.54 22.62 19.87
CA GLU A 82 -20.40 23.35 20.82
C GLU A 82 -19.96 24.81 21.01
N LYS A 83 -18.66 25.09 20.92
CA LYS A 83 -18.09 26.42 21.22
C LYS A 83 -17.99 27.34 20.01
N LEU A 84 -17.83 26.80 18.80
CA LEU A 84 -17.63 27.59 17.60
C LEU A 84 -18.97 28.02 16.96
N PRO A 85 -19.04 29.23 16.39
CA PRO A 85 -20.24 29.70 15.71
C PRO A 85 -20.52 28.88 14.44
N ALA A 86 -21.80 28.70 14.12
CA ALA A 86 -22.24 27.96 12.93
C ALA A 86 -21.57 28.50 11.66
N GLY A 87 -20.98 27.60 10.87
CA GLY A 87 -20.28 27.92 9.61
C GLY A 87 -18.76 28.17 9.74
N SER A 88 -18.25 28.60 10.89
CA SER A 88 -16.79 28.75 11.09
C SER A 88 -16.07 27.39 11.18
N PHE A 89 -16.80 26.40 11.69
CA PHE A 89 -16.29 25.07 11.95
C PHE A 89 -15.85 24.30 10.70
N GLU A 90 -16.59 24.40 9.59
CA GLU A 90 -16.29 23.67 8.35
C GLU A 90 -14.93 24.07 7.76
N HIS A 91 -14.53 25.32 7.97
CA HIS A 91 -13.23 25.84 7.56
C HIS A 91 -12.09 25.45 8.52
N LEU A 92 -12.36 25.31 9.82
CA LEU A 92 -11.37 24.95 10.84
C LEU A 92 -11.27 23.46 11.14
N ALA A 93 -12.20 22.61 10.68
CA ALA A 93 -12.23 21.18 10.98
C ALA A 93 -10.91 20.45 10.66
N ARG A 94 -10.18 20.90 9.63
CA ARG A 94 -8.85 20.35 9.27
C ARG A 94 -7.72 20.78 10.20
N ALA A 95 -7.87 21.88 10.93
CA ALA A 95 -6.88 22.37 11.87
C ALA A 95 -6.90 21.61 13.21
N PHE A 96 -7.97 20.83 13.48
CA PHE A 96 -8.13 20.09 14.73
C PHE A 96 -7.64 18.63 14.67
N ALA A 97 -7.47 18.07 13.48
CA ALA A 97 -6.88 16.75 13.31
C ALA A 97 -5.36 16.84 13.18
N ASP A 98 -4.65 15.82 13.65
CA ASP A 98 -3.20 15.75 13.46
C ASP A 98 -2.88 15.76 11.94
N PRO A 99 -2.19 16.79 11.44
CA PRO A 99 -1.86 16.90 10.02
C PRO A 99 -0.98 15.73 9.54
N SER A 100 -0.17 15.15 10.43
CA SER A 100 0.67 13.99 10.11
C SER A 100 -0.17 12.75 9.81
N GLU A 101 -1.14 12.45 10.69
CA GLU A 101 -2.08 11.35 10.51
C GLU A 101 -2.97 11.55 9.27
N ILE A 102 -3.44 12.79 9.04
CA ILE A 102 -4.20 13.12 7.83
C ILE A 102 -3.37 12.86 6.57
N ALA A 103 -2.09 13.23 6.57
CA ALA A 103 -1.21 13.01 5.43
C ALA A 103 -1.01 11.51 5.14
N LEU A 104 -0.72 10.71 6.17
CA LEU A 104 -0.58 9.25 6.05
C LEU A 104 -1.89 8.60 5.61
N PHE A 105 -3.03 9.05 6.15
CA PHE A 105 -4.35 8.60 5.73
C PHE A 105 -4.60 8.91 4.26
N ARG A 106 -4.35 10.14 3.81
CA ARG A 106 -4.53 10.56 2.41
C ARG A 106 -3.65 9.75 1.47
N VAL A 107 -2.38 9.54 1.80
CA VAL A 107 -1.46 8.71 1.00
C VAL A 107 -1.97 7.27 0.92
N SER A 108 -2.44 6.71 2.04
CA SER A 108 -3.01 5.36 2.08
C SER A 108 -4.28 5.26 1.23
N PHE A 109 -5.17 6.25 1.31
CA PHE A 109 -6.42 6.28 0.56
C PHE A 109 -6.20 6.54 -0.94
N ASP A 110 -5.28 7.42 -1.30
CA ASP A 110 -4.85 7.65 -2.68
C ASP A 110 -4.22 6.39 -3.28
N SER A 111 -3.58 5.54 -2.46
CA SER A 111 -3.11 4.23 -2.88
C SER A 111 -4.24 3.24 -3.22
N LEU A 112 -5.47 3.49 -2.76
CA LEU A 112 -6.66 2.70 -3.14
C LEU A 112 -7.34 3.29 -4.38
N ARG A 113 -7.20 4.60 -4.60
CA ARG A 113 -7.80 5.30 -5.71
C ARG A 113 -7.10 4.98 -7.03
N ILE A 114 -7.86 5.05 -8.11
CA ILE A 114 -7.32 5.04 -9.46
C ILE A 114 -6.92 6.48 -9.79
N ASN A 115 -5.62 6.77 -9.71
CA ASN A 115 -5.10 8.11 -10.00
C ASN A 115 -4.36 8.19 -11.35
N SER A 116 -4.04 7.06 -11.98
CA SER A 116 -3.38 7.02 -13.29
C SER A 116 -4.02 6.02 -14.23
N PHE A 117 -3.79 6.19 -15.53
CA PHE A 117 -4.23 5.24 -16.56
C PHE A 117 -3.62 3.84 -16.34
N LEU A 118 -2.36 3.77 -15.93
CA LEU A 118 -1.71 2.49 -15.61
C LEU A 118 -2.38 1.82 -14.40
N ASP A 119 -2.73 2.59 -13.36
CA ASP A 119 -3.47 2.05 -12.21
C ASP A 119 -4.85 1.55 -12.61
N PHE A 120 -5.52 2.26 -13.52
CA PHE A 120 -6.79 1.83 -14.08
C PHE A 120 -6.64 0.49 -14.79
N VAL A 121 -5.70 0.38 -15.73
CA VAL A 121 -5.46 -0.85 -16.49
C VAL A 121 -5.08 -2.01 -15.58
N VAL A 122 -4.18 -1.79 -14.62
CA VAL A 122 -3.76 -2.85 -13.68
C VAL A 122 -4.93 -3.30 -12.81
N ARG A 123 -5.68 -2.39 -12.19
CA ARG A 123 -6.78 -2.77 -11.30
C ARG A 123 -7.94 -3.41 -12.06
N ILE A 124 -8.35 -2.85 -13.19
CA ILE A 124 -9.40 -3.45 -14.01
C ILE A 124 -8.94 -4.80 -14.57
N GLY A 125 -7.69 -4.89 -15.04
CA GLY A 125 -7.09 -6.14 -15.50
C GLY A 125 -7.09 -7.24 -14.43
N MET A 126 -6.71 -6.91 -13.19
CA MET A 126 -6.76 -7.85 -12.06
C MET A 126 -8.19 -8.29 -11.73
N ASN A 127 -9.15 -7.36 -11.72
CA ASN A 127 -10.56 -7.70 -11.49
C ASN A 127 -11.16 -8.55 -12.62
N LEU A 128 -10.82 -8.27 -13.88
CA LEU A 128 -11.26 -9.07 -15.03
C LEU A 128 -10.62 -10.47 -15.01
N ALA A 129 -9.33 -10.55 -14.68
CA ALA A 129 -8.63 -11.83 -14.54
C ALA A 129 -9.26 -12.68 -13.42
N TYR A 130 -9.59 -12.07 -12.29
CA TYR A 130 -10.35 -12.72 -11.22
C TYR A 130 -11.70 -13.23 -11.71
N CYS A 131 -12.53 -12.39 -12.33
CA CYS A 131 -13.85 -12.80 -12.83
C CYS A 131 -13.76 -13.96 -13.82
N TYR A 132 -12.81 -13.89 -14.76
CA TYR A 132 -12.57 -14.95 -15.73
C TYR A 132 -12.15 -16.27 -15.06
N ARG A 133 -11.18 -16.22 -14.13
CA ARG A 133 -10.72 -17.41 -13.42
C ARG A 133 -11.83 -18.01 -12.55
N PHE A 134 -12.61 -17.16 -11.88
CA PHE A 134 -13.73 -17.58 -11.05
C PHE A 134 -14.83 -18.26 -11.87
N GLU A 135 -15.19 -17.71 -13.03
CA GLU A 135 -16.16 -18.32 -13.96
C GLU A 135 -15.70 -19.72 -14.37
N ARG A 136 -14.42 -19.87 -14.75
CA ARG A 136 -13.83 -21.16 -15.11
C ARG A 136 -13.85 -22.17 -13.97
N VAL A 137 -13.56 -21.74 -12.75
CA VAL A 137 -13.66 -22.61 -11.55
C VAL A 137 -15.10 -23.05 -11.34
N LEU A 138 -16.06 -22.13 -11.44
CA LEU A 138 -17.49 -22.41 -11.27
C LEU A 138 -17.99 -23.41 -12.32
N GLU A 139 -17.67 -23.21 -13.60
CA GLU A 139 -18.03 -24.12 -14.69
C GLU A 139 -17.55 -25.56 -14.40
N VAL A 140 -16.29 -25.71 -13.98
CA VAL A 140 -15.73 -27.04 -13.71
C VAL A 140 -16.36 -27.66 -12.45
N LEU A 141 -16.61 -26.88 -11.40
CA LEU A 141 -17.29 -27.37 -10.20
C LEU A 141 -18.72 -27.84 -10.49
N VAL A 142 -19.47 -27.10 -11.32
CA VAL A 142 -20.82 -27.49 -11.76
C VAL A 142 -20.76 -28.78 -12.56
N LEU A 143 -19.80 -28.93 -13.47
CA LEU A 143 -19.64 -30.14 -14.28
C LEU A 143 -19.24 -31.36 -13.44
N LEU A 144 -18.38 -31.18 -12.43
CA LEU A 144 -18.02 -32.24 -11.48
C LEU A 144 -19.25 -32.67 -10.65
N ARG A 145 -20.04 -31.71 -10.18
CA ARG A 145 -21.25 -31.98 -9.40
C ARG A 145 -22.31 -32.70 -10.24
N HIS A 146 -22.52 -32.29 -11.48
CA HIS A 146 -23.44 -33.00 -12.39
C HIS A 146 -23.01 -34.45 -12.63
N ARG A 147 -21.71 -34.68 -12.87
CA ARG A 147 -21.17 -36.04 -13.03
C ARG A 147 -21.31 -36.89 -11.78
N GLU A 148 -21.20 -36.31 -10.60
CA GLU A 148 -21.41 -37.02 -9.33
C GLU A 148 -22.87 -37.43 -9.15
N ILE A 149 -23.82 -36.55 -9.49
CA ILE A 149 -25.26 -36.83 -9.46
C ILE A 149 -25.62 -37.94 -10.47
N GLU A 150 -25.14 -37.85 -11.70
CA GLU A 150 -25.35 -38.89 -12.73
C GLU A 150 -24.70 -40.23 -12.33
N SER A 151 -23.50 -40.19 -11.75
CA SER A 151 -22.80 -41.37 -11.24
C SER A 151 -23.50 -42.02 -10.04
N ASN A 152 -24.24 -41.25 -9.24
CA ASN A 152 -25.01 -41.77 -8.12
C ASN A 152 -26.38 -42.34 -8.55
N GLY A 153 -26.92 -41.93 -9.71
CA GLY A 153 -28.16 -42.46 -10.29
C GLY A 153 -27.97 -43.66 -11.24
N VAL A 154 -26.81 -43.79 -11.88
CA VAL A 154 -26.48 -44.84 -12.85
C VAL A 154 -25.32 -45.69 -12.32
N LEU A 155 -25.64 -46.81 -11.65
CA LEU A 155 -24.71 -47.79 -11.09
C LEU A 155 -23.46 -48.06 -11.96
N LYS A 156 -22.29 -48.23 -11.32
CA LYS A 156 -21.41 -49.43 -11.41
C LYS A 156 -21.01 -50.01 -12.79
N LEU A 157 -21.31 -49.36 -13.92
CA LEU A 157 -21.28 -50.00 -15.23
C LEU A 157 -20.68 -49.11 -16.32
N ALA A 158 -19.56 -48.46 -16.03
CA ALA A 158 -18.50 -48.25 -17.00
C ALA A 158 -17.34 -47.59 -16.29
N ARG A 159 -16.27 -48.37 -16.06
CA ARG A 159 -14.93 -47.83 -15.85
C ARG A 159 -14.49 -47.20 -17.17
N VAL A 160 -15.09 -46.07 -17.54
CA VAL A 160 -14.59 -45.22 -18.62
C VAL A 160 -13.22 -44.77 -18.13
N GLN A 161 -12.18 -45.38 -18.67
CA GLN A 161 -10.81 -44.90 -18.56
C GLN A 161 -10.84 -43.45 -19.04
N ARG A 162 -10.91 -42.51 -18.09
CA ARG A 162 -10.66 -41.11 -18.39
C ARG A 162 -9.23 -41.08 -18.94
N PRO A 163 -8.98 -40.45 -20.11
CA PRO A 163 -7.63 -40.04 -20.40
C PRO A 163 -7.27 -39.05 -19.30
N THR A 164 -6.50 -39.49 -18.32
CA THR A 164 -5.73 -38.59 -17.48
C THR A 164 -4.86 -37.85 -18.47
N SER A 165 -5.28 -36.66 -18.87
CA SER A 165 -4.44 -35.72 -19.59
C SER A 165 -3.24 -35.50 -18.67
N HIS A 166 -2.18 -36.24 -18.97
CA HIS A 166 -0.96 -36.21 -18.18
C HIS A 166 -0.41 -34.81 -18.40
N GLN A 167 -0.57 -33.94 -17.41
CA GLN A 167 0.04 -32.62 -17.46
C GLN A 167 1.54 -32.86 -17.66
N LYS A 168 2.12 -32.16 -18.63
CA LYS A 168 3.55 -32.26 -18.90
C LYS A 168 4.27 -31.74 -17.65
N PRO A 169 5.17 -32.54 -17.04
CA PRO A 169 5.84 -32.13 -15.81
C PRO A 169 6.63 -30.85 -16.09
N VAL A 170 6.46 -29.86 -15.23
CA VAL A 170 7.18 -28.59 -15.31
C VAL A 170 8.62 -28.84 -14.81
N PRO A 171 9.65 -28.22 -15.43
CA PRO A 171 11.01 -28.37 -14.95
C PRO A 171 11.15 -27.95 -13.48
N LYS A 172 11.67 -28.85 -12.64
CA LYS A 172 11.89 -28.59 -11.19
C LYS A 172 12.83 -27.40 -10.93
N ALA A 173 13.66 -27.03 -11.89
CA ALA A 173 14.48 -25.82 -11.83
C ALA A 173 13.63 -24.54 -11.70
N LEU A 174 12.39 -24.55 -12.18
CA LEU A 174 11.47 -23.40 -12.07
C LEU A 174 11.10 -23.12 -10.61
N THR A 175 11.11 -24.12 -9.72
CA THR A 175 10.93 -23.92 -8.28
C THR A 175 11.95 -22.93 -7.71
N ALA A 176 13.20 -23.00 -8.16
CA ALA A 176 14.23 -22.08 -7.69
C ALA A 176 13.90 -20.63 -8.08
N VAL A 177 13.28 -20.41 -9.24
CA VAL A 177 12.87 -19.07 -9.69
C VAL A 177 11.81 -18.48 -8.75
N PHE A 178 10.77 -19.24 -8.41
CA PHE A 178 9.73 -18.78 -7.48
C PHE A 178 10.30 -18.48 -6.08
N VAL A 179 11.16 -19.36 -5.56
CA VAL A 179 11.80 -19.15 -4.25
C VAL A 179 12.72 -17.92 -4.26
N LEU A 180 13.56 -17.77 -5.28
CA LEU A 180 14.46 -16.63 -5.41
C LEU A 180 13.68 -15.32 -5.58
N PHE A 181 12.60 -15.33 -6.35
CA PHE A 181 11.73 -14.17 -6.54
C PHE A 181 11.07 -13.74 -5.23
N SER A 182 10.49 -14.68 -4.48
CA SER A 182 9.88 -14.39 -3.18
C SER A 182 10.89 -13.86 -2.17
N LEU A 183 12.09 -14.45 -2.12
CA LEU A 183 13.17 -13.96 -1.27
C LEU A 183 13.62 -12.56 -1.69
N ALA A 184 13.77 -12.31 -3.00
CA ALA A 184 14.16 -11.02 -3.53
C ALA A 184 13.15 -9.92 -3.19
N ILE A 185 11.84 -10.20 -3.29
CA ILE A 185 10.79 -9.24 -2.88
C ILE A 185 10.93 -8.90 -1.40
N ILE A 186 10.97 -9.90 -0.53
CA ILE A 186 11.02 -9.67 0.92
C ILE A 186 12.28 -8.89 1.30
N LEU A 187 13.45 -9.33 0.81
CA LEU A 187 14.72 -8.70 1.13
C LEU A 187 14.82 -7.28 0.58
N SER A 188 14.43 -7.06 -0.67
CA SER A 188 14.49 -5.73 -1.28
C SER A 188 13.51 -4.76 -0.62
N SER A 189 12.28 -5.19 -0.30
CA SER A 189 11.31 -4.36 0.44
C SER A 189 11.80 -4.06 1.85
N HIS A 190 12.29 -5.06 2.58
CA HIS A 190 12.85 -4.83 3.91
C HIS A 190 14.04 -3.86 3.88
N LYS A 191 14.97 -4.04 2.93
CA LYS A 191 16.12 -3.14 2.83
C LYS A 191 15.71 -1.73 2.44
N ALA A 192 14.83 -1.58 1.45
CA ALA A 192 14.30 -0.27 1.09
C ALA A 192 13.62 0.44 2.26
N ILE A 193 12.82 -0.29 3.04
CA ILE A 193 12.11 0.27 4.20
C ILE A 193 13.09 0.65 5.30
N SER A 194 13.91 -0.31 5.74
CA SER A 194 14.88 -0.10 6.83
C SER A 194 15.86 1.03 6.54
N ASP A 195 16.46 1.05 5.35
CA ASP A 195 17.48 2.05 5.00
C ASP A 195 16.84 3.45 4.93
N SER A 196 15.65 3.57 4.32
CA SER A 196 14.98 4.88 4.18
C SER A 196 14.47 5.40 5.52
N THR A 197 13.92 4.54 6.38
CA THR A 197 13.49 4.93 7.73
C THR A 197 14.65 5.40 8.59
N GLN A 198 15.80 4.72 8.51
CA GLN A 198 17.00 5.13 9.24
C GLN A 198 17.56 6.47 8.74
N LEU A 199 17.51 6.71 7.42
CA LEU A 199 17.97 7.98 6.85
C LEU A 199 17.06 9.15 7.24
N CYS A 200 15.74 8.92 7.22
CA CYS A 200 14.75 9.94 7.51
C CYS A 200 14.47 10.14 9.00
N SER A 201 14.94 9.26 9.90
CA SER A 201 14.75 9.43 11.35
C SER A 201 15.43 10.68 11.94
N VAL A 202 16.36 11.28 11.19
CA VAL A 202 17.00 12.56 11.55
C VAL A 202 16.04 13.75 11.35
N HIS A 203 15.02 13.61 10.51
CA HIS A 203 14.04 14.63 10.19
C HIS A 203 12.63 14.13 10.56
N PRO A 204 12.23 14.19 11.84
CA PRO A 204 10.93 13.70 12.28
C PRO A 204 9.75 14.43 11.60
N GLU A 205 10.00 15.65 11.13
CA GLU A 205 9.00 16.51 10.49
C GLU A 205 8.65 15.99 9.08
N CYS A 206 9.51 15.15 8.52
CA CYS A 206 9.24 14.43 7.29
C CYS A 206 8.35 13.20 7.55
N VAL A 207 7.05 13.43 7.57
CA VAL A 207 6.04 12.41 7.88
C VAL A 207 5.93 11.35 6.80
N VAL A 208 6.07 11.73 5.52
CA VAL A 208 5.96 10.81 4.39
C VAL A 208 7.20 10.92 3.51
N PHE A 209 7.85 9.79 3.24
CA PHE A 209 9.06 9.71 2.43
C PHE A 209 9.04 8.50 1.49
N VAL A 210 9.86 8.56 0.44
CA VAL A 210 10.02 7.50 -0.55
C VAL A 210 10.88 6.38 0.03
N TYR A 211 10.45 5.13 -0.16
CA TYR A 211 11.26 3.97 0.19
C TYR A 211 12.08 3.49 -1.01
N ARG A 212 13.41 3.54 -0.90
CA ARG A 212 14.33 3.05 -1.94
C ARG A 212 15.46 2.23 -1.33
N TRP A 213 15.80 1.13 -2.01
CA TRP A 213 16.98 0.36 -1.66
C TRP A 213 18.21 1.05 -2.24
N LYS A 214 19.08 1.56 -1.36
CA LYS A 214 20.41 2.11 -1.65
C LYS A 214 20.42 3.12 -2.81
N SER A 215 19.92 4.33 -2.57
CA SER A 215 20.18 5.46 -3.46
C SER A 215 21.55 6.05 -3.13
N SER A 216 22.24 6.58 -4.13
CA SER A 216 23.47 7.38 -3.97
C SER A 216 23.24 8.70 -3.20
N ASP A 217 22.04 8.91 -2.67
CA ASP A 217 21.59 10.13 -2.05
C ASP A 217 21.80 10.01 -0.54
N GLU A 218 22.68 10.86 0.00
CA GLU A 218 22.88 11.01 1.45
C GLU A 218 21.68 11.69 2.14
N HIS A 219 20.65 12.08 1.39
CA HIS A 219 19.55 12.92 1.85
C HIS A 219 18.24 12.13 1.95
N CYS A 220 17.42 12.43 2.96
CA CYS A 220 16.07 11.87 3.09
C CYS A 220 15.18 12.29 1.91
N LEU A 221 14.55 11.31 1.25
CA LEU A 221 13.66 11.52 0.11
C LEU A 221 12.24 11.89 0.59
N CYS A 222 12.11 13.08 1.16
CA CYS A 222 10.85 13.54 1.73
C CYS A 222 9.79 13.88 0.67
N LEU A 223 8.56 13.42 0.88
CA LEU A 223 7.39 13.73 0.05
C LEU A 223 6.46 14.74 0.73
N VAL A 224 6.24 14.59 2.05
CA VAL A 224 5.37 15.47 2.84
C VAL A 224 6.11 15.91 4.09
N LEU A 225 6.39 17.21 4.15
CA LEU A 225 6.98 17.87 5.31
C LEU A 225 5.89 18.58 6.10
N ILE A 226 5.84 18.31 7.40
CA ILE A 226 4.87 18.91 8.33
C ILE A 226 5.66 19.38 9.55
N ASP A 227 5.85 20.70 9.66
CA ASP A 227 6.47 21.35 10.82
C ASP A 227 5.46 22.34 11.42
N ILE A 228 4.77 21.89 12.46
CA ILE A 228 3.62 22.59 13.01
C ILE A 228 3.71 22.66 14.53
N ASP A 229 3.42 23.84 15.07
CA ASP A 229 3.21 24.06 16.49
C ASP A 229 1.75 24.40 16.78
N ASN A 230 0.95 23.42 17.18
CA ASN A 230 -0.48 23.64 17.39
C ASN A 230 -0.82 24.42 18.67
N ALA A 231 0.10 24.48 19.64
CA ALA A 231 -0.20 25.02 20.96
C ALA A 231 1.06 25.64 21.60
N PRO A 232 1.54 26.80 21.09
CA PRO A 232 2.58 27.55 21.77
C PRO A 232 2.10 27.86 23.20
N LYS A 233 2.93 27.54 24.19
CA LYS A 233 2.54 27.58 25.61
C LYS A 233 2.66 28.98 26.17
N THR A 234 3.48 29.82 25.54
CA THR A 234 3.74 31.19 26.00
C THR A 234 3.56 32.21 24.87
N TYR A 235 3.27 33.45 25.27
CA TYR A 235 3.21 34.57 24.33
C TYR A 235 4.56 34.81 23.63
N ASP A 236 5.66 34.57 24.33
CA ASP A 236 7.01 34.73 23.78
C ASP A 236 7.30 33.71 22.67
N GLU A 237 6.96 32.43 22.89
CA GLU A 237 7.05 31.37 21.87
C GLU A 237 6.20 31.67 20.63
N TRP A 238 5.04 32.32 20.83
CA TRP A 238 4.16 32.68 19.72
C TRP A 238 4.67 33.87 18.89
N ILE A 239 5.28 34.87 19.54
CA ILE A 239 5.83 36.06 18.88
C ILE A 239 7.22 35.79 18.28
N HIS A 240 7.99 34.86 18.87
CA HIS A 240 9.31 34.44 18.39
C HIS A 240 9.29 32.94 18.02
N PRO A 241 8.55 32.55 16.96
CA PRO A 241 8.45 31.16 16.58
C PRO A 241 9.78 30.63 16.03
N ILE A 242 10.00 29.32 16.19
CA ILE A 242 11.20 28.64 15.71
C ILE A 242 11.30 28.78 14.18
N ASP A 243 12.50 29.09 13.68
CA ASP A 243 12.79 29.16 12.25
C ASP A 243 12.77 27.77 11.62
N ALA A 244 11.96 27.62 10.57
CA ALA A 244 11.81 26.39 9.80
C ALA A 244 12.71 26.35 8.56
N PHE A 245 13.49 27.42 8.28
CA PHE A 245 14.29 27.53 7.05
C PHE A 245 15.18 26.32 6.80
N ASP A 246 15.99 25.92 7.79
CA ASP A 246 16.92 24.79 7.66
C ASP A 246 16.19 23.45 7.48
N THR A 247 15.07 23.26 8.18
CA THR A 247 14.22 22.06 8.07
C THR A 247 13.64 21.93 6.67
N VAL A 248 13.08 23.02 6.14
CA VAL A 248 12.51 23.07 4.78
C VAL A 248 13.60 22.88 3.74
N LYS A 249 14.76 23.52 3.91
CA LYS A 249 15.92 23.39 3.02
C LYS A 249 16.42 21.95 2.94
N ALA A 250 16.62 21.30 4.09
CA ALA A 250 17.08 19.92 4.16
C ALA A 250 16.09 18.96 3.48
N SER A 251 14.79 19.15 3.70
CA SER A 251 13.75 18.29 3.15
C SER A 251 13.54 18.49 1.64
N ALA A 252 13.66 19.74 1.16
CA ALA A 252 13.58 20.10 -0.25
C ALA A 252 14.83 19.74 -1.05
N SER A 253 15.96 19.42 -0.39
CA SER A 253 17.23 19.08 -1.04
C SER A 253 17.09 17.93 -2.06
N SER A 254 16.21 16.97 -1.77
CA SER A 254 15.91 15.82 -2.63
C SER A 254 15.14 16.19 -3.90
N GLY A 255 14.49 17.36 -3.97
CA GLY A 255 13.62 17.77 -5.07
C GLY A 255 12.32 16.95 -5.20
N MET A 256 12.00 16.12 -4.20
CA MET A 256 10.85 15.19 -4.25
C MET A 256 9.63 15.70 -3.48
N LEU A 257 9.72 16.85 -2.82
CA LEU A 257 8.65 17.38 -1.97
C LEU A 257 7.37 17.63 -2.78
N VAL A 258 6.25 17.08 -2.29
CA VAL A 258 4.91 17.18 -2.89
C VAL A 258 3.98 18.06 -2.06
N SER A 259 4.14 18.06 -0.74
CA SER A 259 3.38 18.90 0.18
C SER A 259 4.28 19.46 1.27
N LEU A 260 4.10 20.74 1.55
CA LEU A 260 4.74 21.46 2.65
C LEU A 260 3.63 22.02 3.55
N GLN A 261 3.75 21.85 4.86
CA GLN A 261 2.91 22.54 5.83
C GLN A 261 3.78 23.07 6.95
N VAL A 262 3.73 24.39 7.13
CA VAL A 262 4.51 25.12 8.13
C VAL A 262 3.54 26.04 8.87
N THR A 263 3.24 25.74 10.14
CA THR A 263 2.26 26.50 10.93
C THR A 263 2.85 26.91 12.27
N ASN A 264 2.68 28.18 12.66
CA ASN A 264 3.27 28.75 13.88
C ASN A 264 4.81 28.57 13.95
N ARG A 265 5.45 28.62 12.78
CA ARG A 265 6.91 28.61 12.59
C ARG A 265 7.31 29.83 11.78
N GLN A 266 8.56 30.28 11.95
CA GLN A 266 9.10 31.39 11.17
C GLN A 266 9.68 30.84 9.86
N LEU A 267 9.30 31.44 8.73
CA LEU A 267 9.94 31.19 7.43
C LEU A 267 9.98 32.52 6.67
N VAL A 268 11.04 33.29 6.92
CA VAL A 268 11.18 34.65 6.34
C VAL A 268 11.50 34.60 4.86
N GLU A 269 12.34 33.64 4.47
CA GLU A 269 12.80 33.44 3.10
C GLU A 269 12.53 32.01 2.65
N TRP A 270 12.28 31.84 1.36
CA TRP A 270 12.07 30.52 0.77
C TRP A 270 13.42 29.95 0.31
N PRO A 271 13.81 28.74 0.74
CA PRO A 271 15.05 28.12 0.28
C PRO A 271 15.02 27.84 -1.22
N GLU A 272 16.15 28.04 -1.91
CA GLU A 272 16.25 27.87 -3.36
C GLU A 272 16.01 26.41 -3.79
N GLU A 273 16.28 25.46 -2.91
CA GLU A 273 16.06 24.02 -3.09
C GLU A 273 14.60 23.69 -3.41
N LEU A 274 13.64 24.47 -2.92
CA LEU A 274 12.21 24.27 -3.25
C LEU A 274 11.94 24.43 -4.75
N ARG A 275 12.76 25.20 -5.48
CA ARG A 275 12.63 25.32 -6.94
C ARG A 275 12.94 24.00 -7.67
N LYS A 276 13.65 23.08 -7.03
CA LYS A 276 13.92 21.74 -7.56
C LYS A 276 12.68 20.84 -7.47
N CYS A 277 11.73 21.15 -6.58
CA CYS A 277 10.53 20.35 -6.34
C CYS A 277 9.47 20.61 -7.42
N GLN A 278 9.52 19.84 -8.51
CA GLN A 278 8.62 20.00 -9.65
C GLN A 278 7.17 19.56 -9.38
N ASN A 279 6.95 18.74 -8.34
CA ASN A 279 5.66 18.11 -8.04
C ASN A 279 4.97 18.70 -6.80
N LEU A 280 5.39 19.88 -6.35
CA LEU A 280 4.84 20.52 -5.18
C LEU A 280 3.42 21.03 -5.47
N ARG A 281 2.42 20.47 -4.78
CA ARG A 281 0.99 20.74 -5.02
C ARG A 281 0.36 21.64 -3.97
N ALA A 282 0.88 21.58 -2.74
CA ALA A 282 0.39 22.33 -1.60
C ALA A 282 1.58 22.87 -0.80
N MET A 283 1.51 24.16 -0.48
CA MET A 283 2.37 24.87 0.46
C MET A 283 1.48 25.63 1.44
#